data_AF-A0A0L0UIY9-F1
#
_entry.id   AF-A0A0L0UIY9-F1
#
_cell.length_a   1.000
_cell.length_b   1.000
_cell.length_c   1.000
_cell.angle_alpha   90.00
_cell.angle_beta   90.00
_cell.angle_gamma   90.00
#
_symmetry.space_group_name_H-M   'P 1'
#
loop_
_entity.id
_entity.type
_entity.pdbx_description
1 polymer ?
#
loop_
_entity_poly.entity_id
_entity_poly.type
_entity_poly.pdbx_seq_one_letter_code
_entity_poly.pdbx_strand_id
1 'polypeptide(L)'
;MSPLVSNLRVSTRLHRLTSIQARAEYYTDQLTASTGEWLAKKLVDCTEINRSASSILNQLHNLANRTTPSHNYTNQFFEEQWILEQSYHLNVNQTREKQRQELGKLLCLQDKHDQAW
;
A
#
# COMPACT_ATOMS: atom_id res chain seq x y z
N MET A 1 15.13 26.52 -57.23
CA MET A 1 15.31 25.57 -56.09
C MET A 1 15.41 24.16 -56.66
N SER A 2 16.46 23.40 -56.35
CA SER A 2 16.66 22.05 -56.91
C SER A 2 15.68 21.04 -56.30
N PRO A 3 15.00 20.19 -57.10
CA PRO A 3 14.01 19.22 -56.63
C PRO A 3 14.59 18.18 -55.64
N LEU A 4 15.88 17.90 -55.74
CA LEU A 4 16.61 16.95 -54.86
C LEU A 4 16.66 17.38 -53.39
N VAL A 5 16.70 18.69 -53.12
CA VAL A 5 16.80 19.20 -51.73
C VAL A 5 15.53 18.90 -50.93
N SER A 6 14.36 18.90 -51.58
CA SER A 6 13.09 18.60 -50.91
C SER A 6 12.99 17.11 -50.55
N ASN A 7 13.37 16.23 -51.48
CA ASN A 7 13.34 14.78 -51.28
C ASN A 7 14.32 14.34 -50.20
N LEU A 8 15.52 14.94 -50.16
CA LEU A 8 16.50 14.65 -49.12
C LEU A 8 15.96 15.01 -47.73
N ARG A 9 15.36 16.21 -47.58
CA ARG A 9 14.77 16.67 -46.31
C ARG A 9 13.63 15.75 -45.83
N VAL A 10 12.78 15.29 -46.74
CA VAL A 10 11.70 14.35 -46.43
C VAL A 10 12.29 13.02 -45.97
N SER A 11 13.26 12.47 -46.71
CA SER A 11 13.92 11.21 -46.36
C SER A 11 14.62 11.28 -45.00
N THR A 12 15.34 12.38 -44.70
CA THR A 12 15.96 12.57 -43.37
C THR A 12 14.92 12.68 -42.25
N ARG A 13 13.80 13.38 -42.46
CA ARG A 13 12.72 13.44 -41.46
C ARG A 13 12.08 12.08 -41.24
N LEU A 14 11.82 11.33 -42.32
CA LEU A 14 11.25 9.99 -42.23
C LEU A 14 12.20 9.06 -41.47
N HIS A 15 13.48 9.02 -41.81
CA HIS A 15 14.49 8.23 -41.09
C HIS A 15 14.50 8.57 -39.59
N ARG A 16 14.44 9.86 -39.23
CA ARG A 16 14.37 10.27 -37.82
C ARG A 16 13.11 9.75 -37.14
N LEU A 17 11.94 9.86 -37.79
CA LEU A 17 10.69 9.33 -37.24
C LEU A 17 10.75 7.82 -37.06
N THR A 18 11.24 7.07 -38.05
CA THR A 18 11.43 5.62 -37.95
C THR A 18 12.39 5.25 -36.81
N SER A 19 13.47 6.00 -36.61
CA SER A 19 14.40 5.76 -35.51
C SER A 19 13.79 6.02 -34.13
N ILE A 20 12.90 7.01 -34.03
CA ILE A 20 12.15 7.29 -32.78
C ILE A 20 11.14 6.17 -32.53
N GLN A 21 10.43 5.73 -33.57
CA GLN A 21 9.46 4.65 -33.48
C GLN A 21 10.12 3.35 -33.01
N ALA A 22 11.21 2.92 -33.65
CA ALA A 22 11.94 1.71 -33.27
C ALA A 22 12.43 1.75 -31.81
N ARG A 23 12.81 2.94 -31.33
CA ARG A 23 13.23 3.14 -29.94
C ARG A 23 12.05 3.08 -28.97
N ALA A 24 10.90 3.63 -29.34
CA ALA A 24 9.67 3.55 -28.56
C ALA A 24 9.18 2.10 -28.44
N GLU A 25 9.21 1.34 -29.54
CA GLU A 25 8.89 -0.10 -29.56
C GLU A 25 9.82 -0.88 -28.64
N TYR A 26 11.14 -0.70 -28.77
CA TYR A 26 12.12 -1.37 -27.92
C TYR A 26 11.87 -1.17 -26.41
N TYR A 27 11.62 0.08 -25.99
CA TYR A 27 11.33 0.37 -24.58
C TYR A 27 9.97 -0.16 -24.14
N THR A 28 8.98 -0.15 -25.02
CA THR A 28 7.65 -0.70 -24.73
C THR A 28 7.73 -2.21 -24.53
N ASP A 29 8.47 -2.92 -25.38
CA ASP A 29 8.68 -4.37 -25.25
C ASP A 29 9.40 -4.71 -23.95
N GLN A 30 10.44 -3.94 -23.59
CA GLN A 30 11.14 -4.15 -22.32
C GLN A 30 10.24 -3.87 -21.10
N LEU A 31 9.44 -2.81 -21.16
CA LEU A 31 8.53 -2.44 -20.07
C LEU A 31 7.41 -3.47 -19.91
N THR A 32 6.83 -3.94 -21.02
CA THR A 32 5.77 -4.96 -20.99
C THR A 32 6.29 -6.29 -20.47
N ALA A 33 7.48 -6.72 -20.90
CA ALA A 33 8.12 -7.93 -20.38
C ALA A 33 8.39 -7.83 -18.87
N SER A 34 9.04 -6.76 -18.41
CA SER A 34 9.37 -6.57 -16.99
C SER A 34 8.12 -6.42 -16.12
N THR A 35 7.09 -5.73 -16.61
CA THR A 35 5.79 -5.63 -15.92
C THR A 35 5.10 -6.99 -15.83
N GLY A 36 5.15 -7.79 -16.91
CA GLY A 36 4.61 -9.15 -16.93
C GLY A 36 5.30 -10.05 -15.90
N GLU A 37 6.64 -10.02 -15.84
CA GLU A 37 7.41 -10.77 -14.84
C GLU A 37 7.06 -10.32 -13.40
N TRP A 38 6.98 -9.01 -13.16
CA TRP A 38 6.61 -8.48 -11.86
C TRP A 38 5.21 -8.91 -11.44
N LEU A 39 4.22 -8.87 -12.35
CA LEU A 39 2.86 -9.33 -12.09
C LEU A 39 2.80 -10.83 -11.83
N ALA A 40 3.55 -11.63 -12.60
CA ALA A 40 3.64 -13.07 -12.40
C ALA A 40 4.23 -13.41 -11.02
N LYS A 41 5.31 -12.74 -10.64
CA LYS A 41 5.90 -12.88 -9.30
C LYS A 41 4.92 -12.47 -8.21
N LYS A 42 4.24 -11.34 -8.37
CA LYS A 42 3.22 -10.88 -7.42
C LYS A 42 2.07 -11.88 -7.28
N LEU A 43 1.63 -12.50 -8.37
CA LEU A 43 0.61 -13.52 -8.33
C LEU A 43 1.08 -14.73 -7.50
N VAL A 44 2.29 -15.23 -7.75
CA VAL A 44 2.88 -16.33 -6.97
C VAL A 44 2.93 -15.97 -5.48
N ASP A 45 3.52 -14.82 -5.15
CA ASP A 45 3.63 -14.34 -3.77
C ASP A 45 2.23 -14.27 -3.10
N CYS A 46 1.23 -13.71 -3.78
CA CYS A 46 -0.15 -13.65 -3.29
C CYS A 46 -0.75 -15.05 -3.05
N THR A 47 -0.53 -15.99 -3.97
CA THR A 47 -1.06 -17.36 -3.80
C THR A 47 -0.40 -18.10 -2.64
N GLU A 48 0.90 -17.90 -2.42
CA GLU A 48 1.62 -18.48 -1.29
C GLU A 48 1.12 -17.91 0.04
N ILE A 49 0.96 -16.59 0.11
CA ILE A 49 0.40 -15.90 1.28
C ILE A 49 -1.01 -16.41 1.55
N ASN A 50 -1.87 -16.48 0.53
CA ASN A 50 -3.24 -16.95 0.69
C ASN A 50 -3.30 -18.40 1.17
N ARG A 51 -2.43 -19.28 0.64
CA ARG A 51 -2.32 -20.67 1.09
C ARG A 51 -1.87 -20.76 2.54
N SER A 52 -0.85 -19.99 2.92
CA SER A 52 -0.34 -19.94 4.29
C SER A 52 -1.40 -19.43 5.27
N ALA A 53 -2.06 -18.31 4.94
CA ALA A 53 -3.13 -17.73 5.73
C ALA A 53 -4.30 -18.70 5.90
N SER A 54 -4.72 -19.37 4.82
CA SER A 54 -5.78 -20.39 4.87
C SER A 54 -5.40 -21.57 5.77
N SER A 55 -4.14 -22.02 5.69
CA SER A 55 -3.62 -23.07 6.57
C SER A 55 -3.66 -22.66 8.04
N ILE A 56 -3.25 -21.44 8.37
CA ILE A 56 -3.28 -20.91 9.74
C ILE A 56 -4.73 -20.76 10.22
N LEU A 57 -5.62 -20.21 9.41
CA LEU A 57 -7.05 -20.09 9.76
C LEU A 57 -7.66 -21.46 10.06
N ASN A 58 -7.37 -22.48 9.25
CA ASN A 58 -7.84 -23.84 9.51
C ASN A 58 -7.30 -24.39 10.84
N GLN A 59 -6.04 -24.13 11.18
CA GLN A 59 -5.49 -24.51 12.48
C GLN A 59 -6.22 -23.80 13.62
N LEU A 60 -6.46 -22.49 13.48
CA LEU A 60 -7.16 -21.69 14.47
C LEU A 60 -8.62 -22.16 14.66
N HIS A 61 -9.33 -22.52 13.59
CA HIS A 61 -10.68 -23.09 13.66
C HIS A 61 -10.74 -24.45 14.36
N ASN A 62 -9.61 -25.16 14.47
CA ASN A 62 -9.54 -26.43 15.19
C ASN A 62 -9.18 -26.23 16.68
N LEU A 63 -8.80 -25.02 17.09
CA LEU A 63 -8.54 -24.72 18.49
C LEU A 63 -9.85 -24.42 19.22
N ALA A 64 -10.01 -25.02 20.40
CA ALA A 64 -11.07 -24.69 21.32
C ALA A 64 -10.92 -23.23 21.78
N ASN A 65 -12.00 -22.46 21.69
CA ASN A 65 -11.97 -21.07 22.12
C ASN A 65 -11.87 -20.99 23.65
N ARG A 66 -10.86 -20.28 24.15
CA ARG A 66 -10.63 -20.12 25.59
C ARG A 66 -11.65 -19.18 26.24
N THR A 67 -12.25 -18.26 25.48
CA THR A 67 -13.26 -17.33 25.99
C THR A 67 -14.66 -17.92 26.02
N THR A 68 -14.90 -18.97 25.22
CA THR A 68 -16.20 -19.65 25.11
C THR A 68 -15.99 -21.16 25.18
N PRO A 69 -15.92 -21.73 26.39
CA PRO A 69 -15.58 -23.14 26.61
C PRO A 69 -16.73 -24.04 26.14
N SER A 70 -16.79 -24.30 24.84
CA SER A 70 -17.72 -25.21 24.12
C SER A 70 -17.67 -25.00 22.61
N HIS A 71 -17.10 -23.88 22.13
CA HIS A 71 -17.07 -23.53 20.71
C HIS A 71 -15.63 -23.33 20.24
N ASN A 72 -15.33 -23.72 19.00
CA ASN A 72 -14.06 -23.37 18.36
C ASN A 72 -14.10 -21.93 17.85
N TYR A 73 -12.94 -21.38 17.48
CA TYR A 73 -12.90 -20.07 16.84
C TYR A 73 -13.64 -20.06 15.51
N THR A 74 -14.39 -18.99 15.25
CA THR A 74 -15.14 -18.75 14.00
C THR A 74 -14.59 -17.54 13.27
N ASN A 75 -14.85 -17.45 11.96
CA ASN A 75 -14.45 -16.27 11.18
C ASN A 75 -15.12 -15.00 11.69
N GLN A 76 -16.38 -15.10 12.12
CA GLN A 76 -17.11 -13.98 12.73
C GLN A 76 -16.39 -13.45 13.97
N PHE A 77 -15.92 -14.34 14.86
CA PHE A 77 -15.16 -13.93 16.03
C PHE A 77 -13.88 -13.17 15.65
N PHE A 78 -13.13 -13.66 14.66
CA PHE A 78 -11.91 -12.97 14.21
C PHE A 78 -12.19 -11.61 13.59
N GLU A 79 -13.27 -11.47 12.82
CA GLU A 79 -13.67 -10.20 12.23
C GLU A 79 -14.09 -9.19 13.30
N GLU A 80 -14.89 -9.62 14.28
CA GLU A 80 -15.26 -8.78 15.43
C GLU A 80 -14.04 -8.34 16.24
N GLN A 81 -13.09 -9.25 16.52
CA GLN A 81 -11.84 -8.91 17.20
C GLN A 81 -11.00 -7.92 16.39
N TRP A 82 -10.92 -8.11 15.07
CA TRP A 82 -10.17 -7.22 14.18
C TRP A 82 -10.75 -5.81 14.15
N ILE A 83 -12.08 -5.68 14.08
CA ILE A 83 -12.77 -4.38 14.14
C ILE A 83 -12.50 -3.70 15.49
N LEU A 84 -12.56 -4.45 16.59
CA LEU A 84 -12.26 -3.91 17.93
C LEU A 84 -10.82 -3.41 18.01
N GLU A 85 -9.85 -4.17 17.50
CA GLU A 85 -8.44 -3.78 17.50
C GLU A 85 -8.17 -2.56 16.63
N GLN A 86 -8.77 -2.48 15.44
CA GLN A 86 -8.71 -1.27 14.61
C GLN A 86 -9.28 -0.06 15.34
N SER A 87 -10.47 -0.20 15.95
CA SER A 87 -11.12 0.89 16.67
C SER A 87 -10.27 1.35 17.87
N TYR A 88 -9.62 0.42 18.56
CA TYR A 88 -8.71 0.72 19.66
C TYR A 88 -7.53 1.56 19.17
N HIS A 89 -6.83 1.13 18.13
CA HIS A 89 -5.67 1.86 17.61
C HIS A 89 -6.02 3.24 17.02
N LEU A 90 -7.19 3.38 16.40
CA LEU A 90 -7.67 4.67 15.91
C LEU A 90 -7.99 5.64 17.07
N ASN A 91 -8.70 5.16 18.08
CA ASN A 91 -9.18 6.00 19.19
C ASN A 91 -8.11 6.28 20.26
N VAL A 92 -7.17 5.35 20.49
CA VAL A 92 -6.07 5.54 21.45
C VAL A 92 -5.15 6.67 21.00
N ASN A 93 -4.85 6.77 19.70
CA ASN A 93 -4.04 7.86 19.19
C ASN A 93 -4.73 9.22 19.38
N GLN A 94 -6.04 9.30 19.13
CA GLN A 94 -6.82 10.52 19.36
C GLN A 94 -6.91 10.87 20.86
N THR A 95 -7.09 9.88 21.71
CA THR A 95 -7.19 10.08 23.17
C THR A 95 -5.85 10.56 23.74
N ARG A 96 -4.74 9.95 23.31
CA ARG A 96 -3.39 10.35 23.71
C ARG A 96 -3.07 11.76 23.23
N GLU A 97 -3.46 12.13 22.01
CA GLU A 97 -3.23 13.47 21.49
C GLU A 97 -4.05 14.54 22.25
N LYS A 98 -5.32 14.25 22.56
CA LYS A 98 -6.14 15.12 23.43
C LYS A 98 -5.53 15.29 24.82
N GLN A 99 -5.03 14.22 25.42
CA GLN A 99 -4.36 14.28 26.73
C GLN A 99 -3.08 15.12 26.68
N ARG A 100 -2.28 15.03 25.60
CA ARG A 100 -1.09 15.89 25.41
C ARG A 100 -1.46 17.37 25.30
N GLN A 101 -2.52 17.68 24.57
CA GLN A 101 -3.00 19.06 24.40
C GLN A 101 -3.49 19.64 25.74
N GLU A 102 -4.29 18.88 26.50
CA GLU A 102 -4.75 19.31 27.83
C GLU A 102 -3.58 19.50 28.80
N LEU A 103 -2.60 18.59 28.79
CA LEU A 103 -1.39 18.76 29.60
C LEU A 103 -0.63 20.04 29.24
N GLY A 104 -0.48 20.33 27.94
CA GLY A 104 0.15 21.57 27.48
C GLY A 104 -0.58 22.83 27.97
N LYS A 105 -1.92 22.84 27.92
CA LYS A 105 -2.72 23.95 28.46
C LYS A 105 -2.52 24.13 29.96
N LEU A 106 -2.52 23.05 30.73
CA LEU A 106 -2.33 23.08 32.17
C LEU A 106 -0.95 23.63 32.54
N LEU A 107 0.10 23.19 31.84
CA LEU A 107 1.47 23.70 32.05
C LEU A 107 1.56 25.20 31.75
N CYS A 108 1.00 25.67 30.64
CA CYS A 108 0.97 27.11 30.33
C CYS A 108 0.15 27.93 31.36
N LEU A 109 -0.91 27.36 31.94
CA LEU A 109 -1.67 28.01 33.01
C LEU A 109 -0.86 28.08 34.30
N GLN A 110 -0.11 27.02 34.62
CA GLN A 110 0.80 27.00 35.76
C GLN A 110 1.90 28.05 35.62
N ASP A 111 2.58 28.11 34.46
CA ASP A 111 3.63 29.11 34.20
C ASP A 111 3.11 30.54 34.36
N LYS A 112 1.89 30.81 33.89
CA LYS A 112 1.24 32.13 34.05
C LYS A 112 0.90 32.44 35.51
N HIS A 113 0.48 31.43 36.27
CA HIS A 113 0.22 31.59 37.70
C HIS A 113 1.52 31.89 38.44
N ASP A 114 2.59 31.15 38.16
CA ASP A 114 3.91 31.33 38.79
C ASP A 114 4.57 32.67 38.42
N GLN A 115 4.27 33.25 37.25
CA GLN A 115 4.72 34.60 36.88
C GLN A 115 3.91 35.74 37.51
N ALA A 116 2.69 35.46 37.97
CA ALA A 116 1.78 36.46 38.52
C ALA A 116 1.91 36.64 40.05
N TRP A 117 2.66 35.74 40.70
CA TRP A 117 2.99 35.74 42.14
C TRP A 117 4.47 36.04 42.34
#